data_AF-A0A2J0KNP7-F1
#
_entry.id   AF-A0A2J0KNP7-F1
#
_cell.length_a   1.000
_cell.length_b   1.000
_cell.length_c   1.000
_cell.angle_alpha   90.00
_cell.angle_beta   90.00
_cell.angle_gamma   90.00
#
_symmetry.space_group_name_H-M   'P 1'
#
loop_
_entity.id
_entity.type
_entity.pdbx_description
1 polymer ?
#
loop_
_entity_poly.entity_id
_entity_poly.type
_entity_poly.pdbx_seq_one_letter_code
_entity_poly.pdbx_strand_id
1 'polypeptide(L)'
;MISKIVEKENKNQEEKNEFISLSEVAKIIGYTPEYLNLLSRKKKLKAEKIGRNWYTKKRWLNDFLAVAPGDGSKQGENKISCSNFEAENFELPEKVTEAREVEKREKEKADIFSFQQESKQSQKLEEANPELGKKWLKIFSFMSVTMILVPMIFLVIYSLKNFSQKRDGELERILENQIVESGIMNENSQLGKVAGEENLSQSNSLVGKTALASENFRINDINIGGDILVLENGENSPMEIYNVKSESFVANKKDEVKLVVSWKTNKMGNSQISYSKNNAQKGKDIKEDSYGFNHSVVISDLEPRTSYVYQIKCRDRWGNEVESNNFGIYTASKPVSVFDLIANAIGEVFGWALKK
;
A
#
# COMPACT_ATOMS: atom_id res chain seq x y z
N MET A 1 30.18 34.72 -14.83
CA MET A 1 29.66 33.38 -14.46
C MET A 1 29.13 33.39 -13.03
N ILE A 2 29.87 33.97 -12.08
CA ILE A 2 29.46 34.15 -10.68
C ILE A 2 28.21 35.04 -10.53
N SER A 3 28.08 36.12 -11.32
CA SER A 3 26.90 37.00 -11.31
C SER A 3 25.59 36.29 -11.68
N LYS A 4 25.61 35.38 -12.66
CA LYS A 4 24.45 34.58 -13.05
C LYS A 4 24.07 33.51 -12.02
N ILE A 5 25.01 33.08 -11.18
CA ILE A 5 24.75 32.09 -10.12
C ILE A 5 24.13 32.79 -8.91
N VAL A 6 24.66 33.94 -8.50
CA VAL A 6 24.10 34.77 -7.42
C VAL A 6 22.69 35.28 -7.75
N GLU A 7 22.45 35.69 -9.00
CA GLU A 7 21.12 36.11 -9.45
C GLU A 7 20.10 34.96 -9.46
N LYS A 8 20.55 33.72 -9.71
CA LYS A 8 19.72 32.51 -9.68
C LYS A 8 19.45 32.04 -8.24
N GLU A 9 20.40 32.21 -7.34
CA GLU A 9 20.23 31.93 -5.90
C GLU A 9 19.30 32.96 -5.24
N ASN A 10 19.41 34.24 -5.57
CA ASN A 10 18.54 35.29 -5.04
C ASN A 10 17.08 35.12 -5.54
N LYS A 11 16.87 34.78 -6.82
CA LYS A 11 15.52 34.41 -7.32
C LYS A 11 14.93 33.20 -6.60
N ASN A 12 15.74 32.17 -6.32
CA ASN A 12 15.29 31.01 -5.56
C ASN A 12 14.96 31.34 -4.10
N GLN A 13 15.61 32.33 -3.49
CA GLN A 13 15.28 32.78 -2.14
C GLN A 13 14.02 33.66 -2.10
N GLU A 14 13.80 34.52 -3.10
CA GLU A 14 12.56 35.29 -3.24
C GLU A 14 11.34 34.41 -3.51
N GLU A 15 11.46 33.36 -4.33
CA GLU A 15 10.38 32.39 -4.57
C GLU A 15 10.04 31.57 -3.32
N LYS A 16 11.03 31.27 -2.48
CA LYS A 16 10.82 30.54 -1.22
C LYS A 16 10.11 31.39 -0.16
N ASN A 17 10.24 32.72 -0.22
CA ASN A 17 9.56 33.67 0.66
C ASN A 17 8.09 33.94 0.27
N GLU A 18 7.60 33.42 -0.86
CA GLU A 18 6.22 33.64 -1.31
C GLU A 18 5.23 32.54 -0.86
N PHE A 19 5.75 31.43 -0.32
CA PHE A 19 4.93 30.29 0.11
C PHE A 19 4.46 30.44 1.56
N ILE A 20 3.15 30.53 1.74
CA ILE A 20 2.49 30.64 3.04
C ILE A 20 1.86 29.30 3.40
N SER A 21 2.02 28.86 4.64
CA SER A 21 1.44 27.59 5.10
C SER A 21 -0.09 27.66 5.14
N LEU A 22 -0.79 26.59 4.77
CA LEU A 22 -2.27 26.58 4.83
C LEU A 22 -2.82 26.81 6.25
N SER A 23 -2.06 26.43 7.29
CA SER A 23 -2.39 26.69 8.69
C SER A 23 -2.37 28.17 9.05
N GLU A 24 -1.48 28.95 8.44
CA GLU A 24 -1.38 30.39 8.66
C GLU A 24 -2.47 31.13 7.87
N VAL A 25 -2.74 30.67 6.65
CA VAL A 25 -3.84 31.16 5.81
C VAL A 25 -5.22 30.94 6.47
N ALA A 26 -5.43 29.76 7.06
CA ALA A 26 -6.66 29.42 7.79
C ALA A 26 -7.00 30.45 8.87
N LYS A 27 -6.00 30.91 9.63
CA LYS A 27 -6.17 31.93 10.68
C LYS A 27 -6.60 33.30 10.13
N ILE A 28 -6.17 33.64 8.92
CA ILE A 28 -6.43 34.95 8.31
C ILE A 28 -7.84 35.00 7.70
N ILE A 29 -8.28 33.92 7.05
CA ILE A 29 -9.55 33.90 6.29
C ILE A 29 -10.72 33.35 7.14
N GLY A 30 -10.42 32.63 8.23
CA GLY A 30 -11.44 32.02 9.09
C GLY A 30 -11.95 30.66 8.59
N TYR A 31 -11.26 30.02 7.65
CA TYR A 31 -11.52 28.63 7.27
C TYR A 31 -10.70 27.66 8.12
N THR A 32 -11.16 26.42 8.26
CA THR A 32 -10.37 25.38 8.93
C THR A 32 -9.20 24.92 8.06
N PRO A 33 -8.01 24.64 8.64
CA PRO A 33 -6.87 24.11 7.89
C PRO A 33 -7.18 22.81 7.13
N GLU A 34 -8.06 21.97 7.68
CA GLU A 34 -8.52 20.71 7.09
C GLU A 34 -9.31 20.96 5.81
N TYR A 35 -10.16 21.98 5.81
CA TYR A 35 -10.97 22.36 4.65
C TYR A 35 -10.08 22.86 3.51
N LEU A 36 -9.08 23.70 3.81
CA LEU A 36 -8.10 24.15 2.81
C LEU A 36 -7.23 23.00 2.26
N ASN A 37 -6.86 22.05 3.12
CA ASN A 37 -6.15 20.83 2.70
C ASN A 37 -7.01 19.97 1.76
N LEU A 38 -8.31 19.81 2.06
CA LEU A 38 -9.25 19.09 1.19
C LEU A 38 -9.35 19.74 -0.19
N LEU A 39 -9.49 21.07 -0.24
CA LEU A 39 -9.58 21.82 -1.49
C LEU A 39 -8.29 21.73 -2.32
N SER A 40 -7.14 21.73 -1.65
CA SER A 40 -5.83 21.56 -2.29
C SER A 40 -5.70 20.17 -2.95
N ARG A 41 -6.14 19.11 -2.25
CA ARG A 41 -6.18 17.74 -2.81
C ARG A 41 -7.16 17.60 -3.97
N LYS A 42 -8.31 18.29 -3.88
CA LYS A 42 -9.32 18.35 -4.94
C LYS A 42 -8.94 19.28 -6.10
N LYS A 43 -7.75 19.89 -6.07
CA LYS A 43 -7.24 20.85 -7.08
C LYS A 43 -8.16 22.07 -7.28
N LYS A 44 -8.98 22.41 -6.27
CA LYS A 44 -9.85 23.60 -6.27
C LYS A 44 -9.12 24.85 -5.76
N LEU A 45 -8.19 24.65 -4.84
CA LEU A 45 -7.25 25.67 -4.38
C LEU A 45 -5.86 25.31 -4.94
N LYS A 46 -5.20 26.27 -5.59
CA LYS A 46 -3.80 26.06 -6.03
C LYS A 46 -2.90 26.06 -4.80
N ALA A 47 -2.18 24.96 -4.61
CA ALA A 47 -1.25 24.76 -3.51
C ALA A 47 -0.15 23.78 -3.92
N GLU A 48 1.03 23.93 -3.33
CA GLU A 48 2.18 23.06 -3.52
C GLU A 48 2.50 22.28 -2.26
N LYS A 49 2.85 21.00 -2.42
CA LYS A 49 3.21 20.14 -1.30
C LYS A 49 4.71 20.21 -1.07
N ILE A 50 5.11 20.85 0.02
CA ILE A 50 6.52 21.00 0.42
C ILE A 50 6.73 20.17 1.70
N GLY A 51 7.43 19.04 1.56
CA GLY A 51 7.61 18.07 2.64
C GLY A 51 6.28 17.42 3.05
N ARG A 52 5.87 17.62 4.31
CA ARG A 52 4.63 17.06 4.89
C ARG A 52 3.41 17.98 4.74
N ASN A 53 3.62 19.27 4.47
CA ASN A 53 2.57 20.29 4.53
C ASN A 53 2.29 20.87 3.14
N TRP A 54 1.07 21.35 2.96
CA TRP A 54 0.67 22.12 1.78
C TRP A 54 0.90 23.61 2.04
N TYR A 55 1.36 24.30 1.00
CA TYR A 55 1.63 25.72 0.98
C TYR A 55 0.89 26.36 -0.19
N THR A 56 0.46 27.60 -0.03
CA THR A 56 -0.20 28.37 -1.10
C THR A 56 0.46 29.75 -1.22
N LYS A 57 0.12 30.46 -2.29
CA LYS A 57 0.59 31.82 -2.55
C LYS A 57 -0.55 32.80 -2.36
N LYS A 58 -0.24 34.02 -1.91
CA LYS A 58 -1.24 35.09 -1.71
C LYS A 58 -2.07 35.37 -2.97
N ARG A 59 -1.44 35.29 -4.16
CA ARG A 59 -2.11 35.49 -5.46
C ARG A 59 -3.16 34.41 -5.75
N TRP A 60 -2.80 33.14 -5.55
CA TRP A 60 -3.70 32.00 -5.77
C TRP A 60 -4.90 31.98 -4.83
N LEU A 61 -4.67 32.47 -3.61
CA LEU A 61 -5.72 32.60 -2.62
C LEU A 61 -6.74 33.66 -3.00
N ASN A 62 -6.28 34.81 -3.51
CA ASN A 62 -7.16 35.86 -4.01
C ASN A 62 -7.99 35.37 -5.21
N ASP A 63 -7.37 34.63 -6.15
CA ASP A 63 -8.10 34.00 -7.26
C ASP A 63 -9.20 33.06 -6.76
N PHE A 64 -8.91 32.27 -5.71
CA PHE A 64 -9.87 31.35 -5.11
C PHE A 64 -11.04 32.10 -4.45
N LEU A 65 -10.76 33.17 -3.70
CA LEU A 65 -11.78 33.98 -3.05
C LEU A 65 -12.64 34.76 -4.05
N ALA A 66 -12.11 35.09 -5.23
CA ALA A 66 -12.87 35.72 -6.31
C ALA A 66 -13.85 34.75 -6.99
N VAL A 67 -13.53 33.45 -7.02
CA VAL A 67 -14.34 32.42 -7.69
C VAL A 67 -15.31 31.71 -6.74
N ALA A 68 -15.02 31.66 -5.45
CA ALA A 68 -15.86 30.96 -4.48
C ALA A 68 -17.17 31.75 -4.21
N PRO A 69 -18.35 31.22 -4.56
CA PRO A 69 -19.60 31.78 -4.06
C PRO A 69 -19.63 31.59 -2.54
N GLY A 70 -19.86 32.67 -1.79
CA GLY A 70 -19.93 32.64 -0.34
C GLY A 70 -21.03 31.71 0.16
N ASP A 71 -20.67 30.45 0.42
CA ASP A 71 -21.54 29.47 1.05
C ASP A 71 -21.57 29.74 2.55
N GLY A 72 -22.74 30.18 3.02
CA GLY A 72 -22.96 30.63 4.38
C GLY A 72 -23.04 29.46 5.36
N SER A 73 -22.08 29.39 6.27
CA SER A 73 -22.33 28.87 7.62
C SER A 73 -21.59 29.76 8.63
N LYS A 74 -22.36 30.44 9.50
CA LYS A 74 -21.89 31.42 10.47
C LYS A 74 -21.58 30.78 11.82
N GLN A 75 -20.46 31.18 12.45
CA GLN A 75 -20.24 31.48 13.88
C GLN A 75 -18.77 31.96 13.98
N GLY A 76 -18.36 33.13 14.46
CA GLY A 76 -19.00 34.37 14.92
C GLY A 76 -17.91 35.47 14.89
N GLU A 77 -18.33 36.69 14.54
CA GLU A 77 -17.69 37.99 14.81
C GLU A 77 -16.22 38.24 14.40
N ASN A 78 -16.01 38.61 13.13
CA ASN A 78 -15.60 39.96 12.73
C ASN A 78 -15.44 40.01 11.21
N LYS A 79 -16.35 40.74 10.55
CA LYS A 79 -16.37 40.93 9.10
C LYS A 79 -15.28 41.94 8.74
N ILE A 80 -14.03 41.48 8.61
CA ILE A 80 -12.98 42.31 8.02
C ILE A 80 -13.04 42.09 6.51
N SER A 81 -13.71 43.04 5.84
CA SER A 81 -13.57 43.28 4.42
C SER A 81 -12.10 43.61 4.14
N CYS A 82 -11.38 42.68 3.50
CA CYS A 82 -10.03 42.96 3.00
C CYS A 82 -10.12 43.79 1.70
N SER A 83 -10.62 45.02 1.82
CA SER A 83 -10.58 46.02 0.74
C SER A 83 -9.64 47.18 1.04
N ASN A 84 -9.11 47.32 2.26
CA ASN A 84 -8.18 48.39 2.61
C ASN A 84 -6.96 47.82 3.33
N PHE A 85 -5.88 47.57 2.60
CA PHE A 85 -4.53 47.62 3.18
C PHE A 85 -3.64 48.30 2.15
N GLU A 86 -3.92 49.59 1.97
CA GLU A 86 -3.04 50.54 1.32
C GLU A 86 -1.71 50.59 2.06
N ALA A 87 -0.66 50.60 1.25
CA ALA A 87 0.70 50.78 1.69
C ALA A 87 0.88 52.22 2.20
N GLU A 88 0.85 52.43 3.50
CA GLU A 88 1.36 53.66 4.10
C GLU A 88 2.21 53.35 5.34
N ASN A 89 3.51 53.62 5.17
CA ASN A 89 4.49 54.11 6.15
C ASN A 89 4.62 53.38 7.49
N PHE A 90 5.58 52.45 7.55
CA PHE A 90 6.23 52.07 8.80
C PHE A 90 7.75 52.22 8.63
N GLU A 91 8.26 53.44 8.85
CA GLU A 91 9.68 53.71 9.02
C GLU A 91 10.13 53.13 10.38
N LEU A 92 11.01 52.14 10.34
CA LEU A 92 11.70 51.62 11.52
C LEU A 92 12.85 52.57 11.89
N PRO A 93 13.01 52.95 13.17
CA PRO A 93 14.04 53.89 13.59
C PRO A 93 15.45 53.34 13.34
N GLU A 94 16.29 54.20 12.75
CA GLU A 94 17.65 54.02 12.23
C GLU A 94 18.70 53.47 13.24
N LYS A 95 18.31 53.06 14.45
CA LYS A 95 19.23 52.71 15.55
C LYS A 95 19.33 51.23 15.88
N VAL A 96 18.63 50.35 15.15
CA VAL A 96 18.60 48.89 15.40
C VAL A 96 19.44 48.09 14.39
N THR A 97 19.89 48.71 13.30
CA THR A 97 20.64 48.05 12.22
C THR A 97 22.10 47.79 12.59
N GLU A 98 22.77 48.70 13.30
CA GLU A 98 24.19 48.53 13.65
C GLU A 98 24.43 47.50 14.76
N ALA A 99 23.57 47.43 15.78
CA ALA A 99 23.71 46.43 16.85
C ALA A 99 23.44 45.00 16.35
N ARG A 100 22.55 44.84 15.36
CA ARG A 100 22.18 43.54 14.80
C ARG A 100 23.25 43.00 13.85
N GLU A 101 23.99 43.85 13.17
CA GLU A 101 25.10 43.41 12.31
C GLU A 101 26.35 42.97 13.10
N VAL A 102 26.62 43.58 14.25
CA VAL A 102 27.75 43.20 15.11
C VAL A 102 27.50 41.83 15.75
N GLU A 103 26.29 41.59 16.28
CA GLU A 103 25.92 40.29 16.86
C GLU A 103 25.91 39.17 15.79
N LYS A 104 25.52 39.49 14.55
CA LYS A 104 25.55 38.55 13.43
C LYS A 104 26.98 38.14 13.07
N ARG A 105 27.93 39.09 13.02
CA ARG A 105 29.34 38.80 12.72
C ARG A 105 30.05 38.02 13.83
N GLU A 106 29.67 38.20 15.10
CA GLU A 106 30.24 37.40 16.20
C GLU A 106 29.70 35.97 16.21
N LYS A 107 28.39 35.78 15.96
CA LYS A 107 27.81 34.43 15.80
C LYS A 107 28.39 33.70 14.58
N GLU A 108 28.54 34.38 13.45
CA GLU A 108 29.11 33.78 12.24
C GLU A 108 30.59 33.38 12.43
N LYS A 109 31.37 34.15 13.20
CA LYS A 109 32.74 33.77 13.58
C LYS A 109 32.78 32.59 14.56
N ALA A 110 31.85 32.52 15.51
CA ALA A 110 31.75 31.40 16.46
C ALA A 110 31.36 30.10 15.75
N ASP A 111 30.45 30.17 14.79
CA ASP A 111 30.00 29.03 13.99
C ASP A 111 31.09 28.53 13.02
N ILE A 112 31.87 29.43 12.43
CA ILE A 112 33.03 29.04 11.60
C ILE A 112 34.13 28.40 12.46
N PHE A 113 34.33 28.89 13.68
CA PHE A 113 35.34 28.35 14.61
C PHE A 113 34.97 26.96 15.14
N SER A 114 33.70 26.74 15.52
CA SER A 114 33.21 25.42 15.94
C SER A 114 33.25 24.41 14.79
N PHE A 115 32.93 24.83 13.56
CA PHE A 115 33.03 23.99 12.36
C PHE A 115 34.48 23.63 12.00
N GLN A 116 35.44 24.56 12.16
CA GLN A 116 36.87 24.25 12.01
C GLN A 116 37.39 23.30 13.09
N GLN A 117 36.80 23.30 14.28
CA GLN A 117 37.18 22.40 15.36
C GLN A 117 36.61 20.99 15.16
N GLU A 118 35.36 20.87 14.70
CA GLU A 118 34.71 19.58 14.37
C GLU A 118 35.38 18.89 13.17
N SER A 119 35.75 19.64 12.12
CA SER A 119 36.45 19.07 10.95
C SER A 119 37.85 18.55 11.29
N LYS A 120 38.61 19.24 12.15
CA LYS A 120 39.90 18.76 12.66
C LYS A 120 39.75 17.53 13.55
N GLN A 121 38.69 17.44 14.33
CA GLN A 121 38.43 16.29 15.20
C GLN A 121 38.02 15.05 14.38
N SER A 122 37.25 15.27 13.31
CA SER A 122 36.81 14.24 12.35
C SER A 122 37.99 13.66 11.55
N GLN A 123 38.90 14.50 11.06
CA GLN A 123 40.13 14.08 10.36
C GLN A 123 41.06 13.24 11.26
N LYS A 124 41.15 13.59 12.55
CA LYS A 124 41.97 12.87 13.52
C LYS A 124 41.40 11.51 13.95
N LEU A 125 40.07 11.34 13.85
CA LEU A 125 39.36 10.07 14.10
C LEU A 125 39.47 9.10 12.91
N GLU A 126 39.61 9.62 11.69
CA GLU A 126 39.74 8.82 10.45
C GLU A 126 41.15 8.27 10.25
N GLU A 127 42.19 9.01 10.66
CA GLU A 127 43.58 8.52 10.69
C GLU A 127 43.83 7.42 11.73
N ALA A 128 43.02 7.35 12.80
CA ALA A 128 43.24 6.44 13.92
C ALA A 128 42.60 5.05 13.75
N ASN A 129 41.70 4.83 12.77
CA ASN A 129 41.01 3.54 12.64
C ASN A 129 40.55 3.21 11.19
N PRO A 130 41.36 2.46 10.40
CA PRO A 130 41.05 2.13 9.00
C PRO A 130 39.86 1.15 8.82
N GLU A 131 39.36 0.54 9.90
CA GLU A 131 38.20 -0.36 9.86
C GLU A 131 36.86 0.40 9.81
N LEU A 132 36.82 1.67 10.23
CA LEU A 132 35.59 2.47 10.22
C LEU A 132 35.24 2.92 8.79
N GLY A 133 36.24 3.32 7.98
CA GLY A 133 36.03 3.73 6.59
C GLY A 133 35.43 2.63 5.71
N LYS A 134 35.83 1.37 5.93
CA LYS A 134 35.24 0.21 5.25
C LYS A 134 33.77 -0.02 5.62
N LYS A 135 33.39 0.27 6.87
CA LYS A 135 31.98 0.19 7.33
C LYS A 135 31.14 1.32 6.71
N TRP A 136 31.67 2.54 6.67
CA TRP A 136 31.00 3.68 6.03
C TRP A 136 30.85 3.47 4.52
N LEU A 137 31.86 2.94 3.81
CA LEU A 137 31.75 2.57 2.39
C LEU A 137 30.63 1.55 2.13
N LYS A 138 30.44 0.56 3.00
CA LYS A 138 29.33 -0.40 2.90
C LYS A 138 27.98 0.28 3.13
N ILE A 139 27.90 1.22 4.08
CA ILE A 139 26.66 1.97 4.38
C ILE A 139 26.30 2.92 3.24
N PHE A 140 27.26 3.65 2.68
CA PHE A 140 27.05 4.52 1.52
C PHE A 140 26.66 3.73 0.26
N SER A 141 27.26 2.55 0.05
CA SER A 141 26.85 1.62 -1.02
C SER A 141 25.38 1.21 -0.87
N PHE A 142 24.97 0.78 0.33
CA PHE A 142 23.57 0.42 0.61
C PHE A 142 22.61 1.60 0.45
N MET A 143 22.97 2.80 0.91
CA MET A 143 22.14 4.00 0.79
C MET A 143 21.99 4.46 -0.67
N SER A 144 23.03 4.31 -1.49
CA SER A 144 22.96 4.67 -2.92
C SER A 144 22.05 3.70 -3.70
N VAL A 145 22.14 2.41 -3.41
CA VAL A 145 21.33 1.38 -4.08
C VAL A 145 19.86 1.53 -3.69
N THR A 146 19.56 1.78 -2.42
CA THR A 146 18.16 1.97 -1.97
C THR A 146 17.53 3.25 -2.54
N MET A 147 18.32 4.32 -2.69
CA MET A 147 17.85 5.59 -3.27
C MET A 147 17.49 5.47 -4.76
N ILE A 148 18.03 4.48 -5.48
CA ILE A 148 17.69 4.19 -6.89
C ILE A 148 16.58 3.13 -6.99
N LEU A 149 16.57 2.14 -6.09
CA LEU A 149 15.66 1.00 -6.18
C LEU A 149 14.23 1.36 -5.75
N VAL A 150 14.07 2.25 -4.76
CA VAL A 150 12.76 2.73 -4.29
C VAL A 150 11.98 3.50 -5.37
N PRO A 151 12.56 4.49 -6.09
CA PRO A 151 11.85 5.17 -7.18
C PRO A 151 11.61 4.25 -8.39
N MET A 152 12.49 3.27 -8.68
CA MET A 152 12.24 2.26 -9.71
C MET A 152 11.04 1.38 -9.38
N ILE A 153 10.91 0.90 -8.14
CA ILE A 153 9.74 0.17 -7.68
C ILE A 153 8.48 1.04 -7.76
N PHE A 154 8.58 2.32 -7.40
CA PHE A 154 7.45 3.25 -7.50
C PHE A 154 7.02 3.49 -8.95
N LEU A 155 7.97 3.56 -9.89
CA LEU A 155 7.70 3.64 -11.33
C LEU A 155 7.04 2.37 -11.87
N VAL A 156 7.46 1.18 -11.43
CA VAL A 156 6.83 -0.10 -11.80
C VAL A 156 5.39 -0.19 -11.25
N ILE A 157 5.17 0.24 -10.01
CA ILE A 157 3.82 0.29 -9.43
C ILE A 157 2.95 1.31 -10.18
N TYR A 158 3.51 2.46 -10.55
CA TYR A 158 2.81 3.47 -11.33
C TYR A 158 2.49 2.98 -12.76
N SER A 159 3.39 2.24 -13.41
CA SER A 159 3.14 1.65 -14.73
C SER A 159 2.09 0.55 -14.68
N LEU A 160 2.07 -0.28 -13.61
CA LEU A 160 1.03 -1.28 -13.40
C LEU A 160 -0.35 -0.64 -13.18
N LYS A 161 -0.41 0.47 -12.45
CA LYS A 161 -1.66 1.21 -12.20
C LYS A 161 -2.21 1.84 -13.49
N ASN A 162 -1.33 2.46 -14.29
CA ASN A 162 -1.72 3.02 -15.59
C ASN A 162 -2.09 1.93 -16.61
N PHE A 163 -1.51 0.72 -16.51
CA PHE A 163 -1.85 -0.42 -17.37
C PHE A 163 -3.22 -1.03 -17.01
N SER A 164 -3.59 -1.10 -15.73
CA SER A 164 -4.93 -1.57 -15.33
C SER A 164 -6.03 -0.64 -15.87
N GLN A 165 -5.85 0.67 -15.72
CA GLN A 165 -6.87 1.65 -16.11
C GLN A 165 -7.18 1.65 -17.62
N LYS A 166 -6.21 1.28 -18.47
CA LYS A 166 -6.43 1.15 -19.92
C LYS A 166 -7.24 -0.09 -20.31
N ARG A 167 -7.18 -1.15 -19.48
CA ARG A 167 -7.86 -2.43 -19.71
C ARG A 167 -9.31 -2.40 -19.19
N ASP A 168 -9.55 -1.67 -18.11
CA ASP A 168 -10.89 -1.57 -17.50
C ASP A 168 -11.88 -0.80 -18.41
N GLY A 169 -11.42 0.23 -19.13
CA GLY A 169 -12.24 0.97 -20.11
C GLY A 169 -12.49 0.25 -21.45
N GLU A 170 -11.69 -0.77 -21.78
CA GLU A 170 -11.90 -1.60 -22.97
C GLU A 170 -12.87 -2.76 -22.68
N LEU A 171 -12.90 -3.25 -21.43
CA LEU A 171 -13.85 -4.25 -20.96
C LEU A 171 -15.28 -3.69 -20.81
N GLU A 172 -15.44 -2.45 -20.36
CA GLU A 172 -16.77 -1.79 -20.31
C GLU A 172 -17.40 -1.65 -21.71
N ARG A 173 -16.58 -1.31 -22.72
CA ARG A 173 -17.04 -1.21 -24.12
C ARG A 173 -17.37 -2.56 -24.75
N ILE A 174 -16.68 -3.63 -24.35
CA ILE A 174 -16.98 -5.00 -24.82
C ILE A 174 -18.25 -5.53 -24.16
N LEU A 175 -18.48 -5.23 -22.87
CA LEU A 175 -19.70 -5.61 -22.16
C LEU A 175 -20.94 -4.87 -22.67
N GLU A 176 -20.82 -3.57 -22.98
CA GLU A 176 -21.92 -2.77 -23.51
C GLU A 176 -22.31 -3.19 -24.94
N ASN A 177 -21.34 -3.63 -25.75
CA ASN A 177 -21.61 -4.19 -27.09
C ASN A 177 -22.17 -5.62 -27.05
N GLN A 178 -21.89 -6.42 -26.01
CA GLN A 178 -22.43 -7.78 -25.89
C GLN A 178 -23.89 -7.80 -25.39
N ILE A 179 -24.32 -6.78 -24.63
CA ILE A 179 -25.70 -6.66 -24.11
C ILE A 179 -26.70 -6.23 -25.21
N VAL A 180 -26.24 -5.56 -26.28
CA VAL A 180 -27.10 -5.11 -27.39
C VAL A 180 -27.40 -6.23 -28.38
N GLU A 181 -26.62 -7.32 -28.41
CA GLU A 181 -26.77 -8.39 -29.42
C GLU A 181 -27.54 -9.63 -28.92
N SER A 182 -27.86 -9.75 -27.63
CA SER A 182 -28.67 -10.87 -27.10
C SER A 182 -30.18 -10.58 -27.07
N GLY A 183 -30.65 -9.78 -28.02
CA GLY A 183 -32.07 -9.59 -28.28
C GLY A 183 -32.61 -10.63 -29.27
N ILE A 184 -33.44 -11.53 -28.75
CA ILE A 184 -34.45 -12.36 -29.44
C ILE A 184 -33.99 -13.78 -29.93
N MET A 185 -34.80 -14.78 -29.52
CA MET A 185 -34.93 -16.21 -29.93
C MET A 185 -33.97 -17.22 -29.25
N ASN A 186 -34.34 -18.47 -28.89
CA ASN A 186 -35.50 -19.30 -29.23
C ASN A 186 -35.82 -20.38 -28.16
N GLU A 187 -37.07 -20.85 -28.20
CA GLU A 187 -37.63 -22.18 -27.93
C GLU A 187 -36.83 -23.33 -27.27
N ASN A 188 -37.61 -24.03 -26.43
CA ASN A 188 -37.70 -25.48 -26.28
C ASN A 188 -36.49 -26.24 -25.73
N SER A 189 -36.54 -26.48 -24.41
CA SER A 189 -36.09 -27.75 -23.85
C SER A 189 -37.20 -28.32 -22.95
N GLN A 190 -37.99 -29.23 -23.51
CA GLN A 190 -38.78 -30.15 -22.71
C GLN A 190 -37.81 -31.00 -21.87
N LEU A 191 -37.95 -30.95 -20.55
CA LEU A 191 -37.58 -32.05 -19.67
C LEU A 191 -38.68 -32.16 -18.62
N GLY A 192 -39.46 -33.23 -18.72
CA GLY A 192 -40.71 -33.40 -18.00
C GLY A 192 -40.56 -33.43 -16.47
N LYS A 193 -41.65 -33.05 -15.79
CA LYS A 193 -41.96 -33.51 -14.43
C LYS A 193 -43.44 -33.30 -14.10
N VAL A 194 -44.10 -34.45 -13.96
CA VAL A 194 -45.13 -34.88 -12.99
C VAL A 194 -46.27 -33.90 -12.63
N ALA A 195 -47.49 -34.39 -12.83
CA ALA A 195 -48.76 -33.75 -12.51
C ALA A 195 -48.93 -33.49 -11.00
N GLY A 196 -49.44 -32.30 -10.67
CA GLY A 196 -50.00 -31.98 -9.36
C GLY A 196 -49.34 -30.81 -8.64
N GLU A 197 -49.46 -29.59 -9.16
CA GLU A 197 -49.63 -28.40 -8.32
C GLU A 197 -50.26 -27.28 -9.15
N GLU A 198 -51.53 -27.07 -8.88
CA GLU A 198 -52.40 -26.12 -9.53
C GLU A 198 -52.42 -24.82 -8.73
N ASN A 199 -52.20 -23.71 -9.45
CA ASN A 199 -52.56 -22.34 -9.08
C ASN A 199 -51.89 -21.74 -7.82
N LEU A 200 -50.88 -20.89 -8.03
CA LEU A 200 -50.97 -19.55 -7.44
C LEU A 200 -50.45 -18.52 -8.44
N SER A 201 -51.39 -17.68 -8.86
CA SER A 201 -51.25 -16.63 -9.83
C SER A 201 -50.11 -15.69 -9.47
N GLN A 202 -49.29 -15.36 -10.47
CA GLN A 202 -48.40 -14.21 -10.46
C GLN A 202 -49.20 -12.95 -10.09
N SER A 203 -49.12 -12.52 -8.84
CA SER A 203 -49.40 -11.14 -8.49
C SER A 203 -48.06 -10.41 -8.47
N ASN A 204 -47.88 -9.52 -9.46
CA ASN A 204 -46.83 -8.52 -9.45
C ASN A 204 -47.12 -7.54 -8.30
N SER A 205 -46.77 -7.93 -7.09
CA SER A 205 -46.61 -7.03 -5.96
C SER A 205 -45.13 -6.82 -5.76
N LEU A 206 -44.68 -5.57 -5.82
CA LEU A 206 -43.32 -5.10 -5.54
C LEU A 206 -42.89 -5.31 -4.06
N VAL A 207 -43.60 -6.17 -3.33
CA VAL A 207 -43.41 -6.49 -1.92
C VAL A 207 -43.47 -8.01 -1.80
N GLY A 208 -42.34 -8.68 -1.55
CA GLY A 208 -42.32 -10.11 -1.26
C GLY A 208 -41.31 -10.97 -2.05
N LYS A 209 -40.21 -10.39 -2.55
CA LYS A 209 -39.09 -11.21 -3.06
C LYS A 209 -37.72 -10.79 -2.58
N THR A 210 -37.64 -10.07 -1.46
CA THR A 210 -36.40 -9.94 -0.69
C THR A 210 -36.35 -11.09 0.30
N ALA A 211 -36.03 -12.28 -0.21
CA ALA A 211 -35.68 -13.40 0.63
C ALA A 211 -34.44 -12.97 1.45
N LEU A 212 -34.64 -12.69 2.74
CA LEU A 212 -33.56 -12.59 3.72
C LEU A 212 -32.90 -13.98 3.77
N ALA A 213 -31.93 -14.19 2.89
CA ALA A 213 -31.18 -15.43 2.77
C ALA A 213 -29.81 -15.23 3.41
N SER A 214 -29.50 -16.06 4.40
CA SER A 214 -28.12 -16.32 4.82
C SER A 214 -27.62 -17.57 4.08
N GLU A 215 -26.31 -17.77 3.99
CA GLU A 215 -25.73 -18.96 3.32
C GLU A 215 -26.30 -20.28 3.84
N ASN A 216 -26.58 -20.34 5.14
CA ASN A 216 -27.03 -21.55 5.83
C ASN A 216 -28.53 -21.60 6.11
N PHE A 217 -29.27 -20.51 5.86
CA PHE A 217 -30.69 -20.44 6.19
C PHE A 217 -31.45 -19.60 5.17
N ARG A 218 -32.48 -20.22 4.57
CA ARG A 218 -33.46 -19.56 3.71
C ARG A 218 -34.74 -19.39 4.49
N ILE A 219 -35.16 -18.14 4.68
CA ILE A 219 -36.49 -17.85 5.23
C ILE A 219 -37.48 -18.00 4.07
N ASN A 220 -38.34 -19.00 4.15
CA ASN A 220 -39.51 -19.12 3.28
C ASN A 220 -40.60 -18.21 3.87
N ASP A 221 -40.63 -16.97 3.41
CA ASP A 221 -41.65 -15.94 3.63
C ASP A 221 -42.19 -15.77 5.06
N ILE A 222 -41.69 -14.75 5.75
CA ILE A 222 -42.32 -14.23 6.96
C ILE A 222 -43.25 -13.09 6.55
N ASN A 223 -44.55 -13.36 6.48
CA ASN A 223 -45.56 -12.33 6.22
C ASN A 223 -46.04 -11.71 7.54
N ILE A 224 -45.24 -10.81 8.11
CA ILE A 224 -45.63 -9.98 9.26
C ILE A 224 -46.07 -8.65 8.66
N GLY A 225 -47.38 -8.36 8.68
CA GLY A 225 -48.01 -7.22 8.00
C GLY A 225 -47.55 -5.84 8.47
N GLY A 226 -46.31 -5.48 8.17
CA GLY A 226 -45.67 -4.18 8.36
C GLY A 226 -44.46 -4.05 7.45
N ASP A 227 -44.02 -2.82 7.19
CA ASP A 227 -42.86 -2.55 6.34
C ASP A 227 -41.59 -3.16 6.95
N ILE A 228 -41.06 -4.20 6.30
CA ILE A 228 -39.78 -4.79 6.65
C ILE A 228 -38.69 -3.84 6.15
N LEU A 229 -38.04 -3.13 7.06
CA LEU A 229 -36.77 -2.46 6.80
C LEU A 229 -35.71 -3.51 6.50
N VAL A 230 -35.48 -3.79 5.21
CA VAL A 230 -34.39 -4.64 4.76
C VAL A 230 -33.09 -3.85 4.94
N LEU A 231 -32.35 -4.14 6.00
CA LEU A 231 -30.94 -3.78 6.06
C LEU A 231 -30.22 -4.61 4.99
N GLU A 232 -29.47 -3.93 4.12
CA GLU A 232 -28.64 -4.56 3.09
C GLU A 232 -27.60 -5.45 3.80
N ASN A 233 -27.94 -6.72 3.96
CA ASN A 233 -27.04 -7.71 4.52
C ASN A 233 -25.87 -7.88 3.54
N GLY A 234 -24.65 -7.82 4.09
CA GLY A 234 -23.41 -7.99 3.33
C GLY A 234 -23.47 -9.19 2.39
N GLU A 235 -22.86 -9.03 1.22
CA GLU A 235 -22.89 -9.97 0.10
C GLU A 235 -22.82 -11.43 0.54
N ASN A 236 -23.92 -12.16 0.30
CA ASN A 236 -24.09 -13.57 0.63
C ASN A 236 -23.38 -14.47 -0.40
N SER A 237 -22.08 -14.22 -0.63
CA SER A 237 -21.26 -14.95 -1.61
C SER A 237 -20.58 -16.13 -0.95
N PRO A 238 -20.62 -17.35 -1.53
CA PRO A 238 -20.01 -18.55 -0.95
C PRO A 238 -18.53 -18.33 -0.64
N MET A 239 -17.99 -19.01 0.37
CA MET A 239 -16.56 -18.92 0.69
C MET A 239 -15.71 -19.43 -0.48
N GLU A 240 -14.73 -18.65 -0.90
CA GLU A 240 -13.84 -18.98 -2.01
C GLU A 240 -12.37 -18.73 -1.66
N ILE A 241 -11.51 -19.64 -2.10
CA ILE A 241 -10.04 -19.53 -1.98
C ILE A 241 -9.49 -19.16 -3.35
N TYR A 242 -8.70 -18.08 -3.41
CA TYR A 242 -8.11 -17.60 -4.65
C TYR A 242 -6.69 -17.08 -4.45
N ASN A 243 -5.97 -16.83 -5.56
CA ASN A 243 -4.59 -16.36 -5.58
C ASN A 243 -3.61 -17.24 -4.79
N VAL A 244 -3.76 -18.57 -4.87
CA VAL A 244 -2.82 -19.51 -4.25
C VAL A 244 -1.47 -19.44 -4.97
N LYS A 245 -0.41 -19.18 -4.21
CA LYS A 245 0.98 -19.18 -4.68
C LYS A 245 1.83 -20.01 -3.73
N SER A 246 2.76 -20.76 -4.28
CA SER A 246 3.71 -21.55 -3.49
C SER A 246 5.13 -21.42 -4.03
N GLU A 247 6.06 -21.11 -3.13
CA GLU A 247 7.47 -20.93 -3.44
C GLU A 247 8.32 -21.78 -2.50
N SER A 248 9.26 -22.56 -3.06
CA SER A 248 10.21 -23.35 -2.27
C SER A 248 11.59 -22.69 -2.27
N PHE A 249 12.24 -22.67 -1.12
CA PHE A 249 13.61 -22.16 -0.97
C PHE A 249 14.40 -22.96 0.05
N VAL A 250 15.72 -22.98 -0.12
CA VAL A 250 16.65 -23.64 0.81
C VAL A 250 17.09 -22.61 1.85
N ALA A 251 16.89 -22.90 3.13
CA ALA A 251 17.34 -22.01 4.20
C ALA A 251 18.85 -22.18 4.44
N ASN A 252 19.62 -21.10 4.23
CA ASN A 252 21.09 -21.07 4.30
C ASN A 252 21.73 -21.54 5.62
N LYS A 253 20.95 -21.74 6.70
CA LYS A 253 21.47 -21.98 8.04
C LYS A 253 21.44 -23.45 8.49
N LYS A 254 20.71 -24.32 7.78
CA LYS A 254 20.51 -25.73 8.17
C LYS A 254 20.27 -26.70 6.99
N ASP A 255 20.41 -26.22 5.76
CA ASP A 255 20.05 -27.00 4.56
C ASP A 255 18.63 -27.61 4.62
N GLU A 256 17.72 -26.96 5.32
CA GLU A 256 16.31 -27.34 5.36
C GLU A 256 15.61 -26.69 4.19
N VAL A 257 14.85 -27.46 3.41
CA VAL A 257 14.00 -26.89 2.39
C VAL A 257 12.70 -26.44 3.02
N LYS A 258 12.34 -25.19 2.76
CA LYS A 258 11.12 -24.57 3.23
C LYS A 258 10.21 -24.25 2.06
N LEU A 259 8.93 -24.38 2.29
CA LEU A 259 7.87 -24.04 1.35
C LEU A 259 7.00 -22.97 1.97
N VAL A 260 6.87 -21.84 1.28
CA VAL A 260 5.93 -20.79 1.65
C VAL A 260 4.73 -20.89 0.73
N VAL A 261 3.55 -21.02 1.32
CA VAL A 261 2.27 -21.02 0.61
C VAL A 261 1.50 -19.79 1.06
N SER A 262 1.01 -19.01 0.11
CA SER A 262 0.22 -17.80 0.36
C SER A 262 -1.06 -17.81 -0.48
N TRP A 263 -2.19 -17.46 0.11
CA TRP A 263 -3.50 -17.39 -0.57
C TRP A 263 -4.38 -16.32 0.06
N LYS A 264 -5.51 -16.06 -0.59
CA LYS A 264 -6.54 -15.14 -0.12
C LYS A 264 -7.90 -15.81 -0.08
N THR A 265 -8.74 -15.31 0.82
CA THR A 265 -10.15 -15.70 0.95
C THR A 265 -11.05 -14.48 0.79
N ASN A 266 -12.27 -14.69 0.30
CA ASN A 266 -13.27 -13.62 0.22
C ASN A 266 -13.94 -13.35 1.58
N LYS A 267 -13.81 -14.27 2.53
CA LYS A 267 -14.34 -14.20 3.89
C LYS A 267 -13.25 -14.44 4.93
N MET A 268 -13.44 -13.87 6.12
CA MET A 268 -12.50 -14.05 7.23
C MET A 268 -12.58 -15.50 7.73
N GLY A 269 -11.59 -16.33 7.40
CA GLY A 269 -11.56 -17.73 7.79
C GLY A 269 -10.30 -18.10 8.54
N ASN A 270 -10.33 -19.22 9.26
CA ASN A 270 -9.14 -19.94 9.66
C ASN A 270 -8.82 -21.01 8.61
N SER A 271 -7.54 -21.30 8.42
CA SER A 271 -7.11 -22.18 7.34
C SER A 271 -6.25 -23.33 7.85
N GLN A 272 -6.36 -24.46 7.20
CA GLN A 272 -5.59 -25.67 7.46
C GLN A 272 -5.01 -26.18 6.13
N ILE A 273 -3.70 -26.42 6.11
CA ILE A 273 -3.02 -27.07 4.98
C ILE A 273 -2.75 -28.52 5.32
N SER A 274 -3.22 -29.40 4.44
CA SER A 274 -2.86 -30.80 4.42
C SER A 274 -1.86 -31.04 3.29
N TYR A 275 -0.69 -31.60 3.60
CA TYR A 275 0.34 -31.90 2.60
C TYR A 275 0.86 -33.33 2.73
N SER A 276 1.19 -33.94 1.60
CA SER A 276 1.73 -35.29 1.51
C SER A 276 2.81 -35.37 0.43
N LYS A 277 3.71 -36.34 0.56
CA LYS A 277 4.62 -36.73 -0.53
C LYS A 277 3.79 -37.42 -1.61
N ASN A 278 4.13 -37.26 -2.89
CA ASN A 278 3.33 -37.73 -4.04
C ASN A 278 3.00 -39.25 -4.01
N ASN A 279 3.69 -40.04 -3.17
CA ASN A 279 3.45 -41.48 -2.99
C ASN A 279 3.03 -41.87 -1.55
N ALA A 280 2.72 -40.92 -0.66
CA ALA A 280 2.40 -41.18 0.74
C ALA A 280 0.89 -41.18 0.98
N GLN A 281 0.38 -42.24 1.61
CA GLN A 281 -1.03 -42.32 2.06
C GLN A 281 -1.32 -41.45 3.30
N LYS A 282 -0.29 -41.00 4.03
CA LYS A 282 -0.43 -40.22 5.26
C LYS A 282 0.06 -38.79 5.05
N GLY A 283 -0.87 -37.83 5.09
CA GLY A 283 -0.58 -36.41 5.07
C GLY A 283 -0.20 -35.87 6.46
N LYS A 284 0.47 -34.73 6.47
CA LYS A 284 0.67 -33.88 7.65
C LYS A 284 -0.23 -32.66 7.52
N ASP A 285 -0.77 -32.21 8.65
CA ASP A 285 -1.66 -31.06 8.70
C ASP A 285 -1.01 -29.93 9.49
N ILE A 286 -1.10 -28.72 8.96
CA ILE A 286 -0.70 -27.47 9.64
C ILE A 286 -1.93 -26.58 9.70
N LYS A 287 -2.28 -26.13 10.91
CA LYS A 287 -3.40 -25.24 11.15
C LYS A 287 -2.88 -23.84 11.43
N GLU A 288 -3.59 -22.85 10.92
CA GLU A 288 -3.41 -21.45 11.27
C GLU A 288 -4.33 -21.09 12.44
N ASP A 289 -3.79 -20.39 13.44
CA ASP A 289 -4.53 -20.03 14.65
C ASP A 289 -5.38 -18.76 14.48
N SER A 290 -5.08 -17.95 13.46
CA SER A 290 -5.69 -16.63 13.25
C SER A 290 -6.69 -16.62 12.11
N TYR A 291 -7.78 -15.86 12.29
CA TYR A 291 -8.74 -15.57 11.24
C TYR A 291 -8.26 -14.38 10.42
N GLY A 292 -8.34 -14.49 9.10
CA GLY A 292 -7.88 -13.44 8.19
C GLY A 292 -8.47 -13.56 6.79
N PHE A 293 -8.13 -12.58 5.95
CA PHE A 293 -8.38 -12.63 4.50
C PHE A 293 -7.14 -13.01 3.70
N ASN A 294 -5.95 -12.80 4.29
CA ASN A 294 -4.68 -13.10 3.69
C ASN A 294 -3.99 -14.11 4.58
N HIS A 295 -3.58 -15.21 3.98
CA HIS A 295 -3.02 -16.35 4.70
C HIS A 295 -1.63 -16.65 4.15
N SER A 296 -0.73 -17.05 5.05
CA SER A 296 0.62 -17.45 4.70
C SER A 296 1.13 -18.47 5.69
N VAL A 297 1.52 -19.64 5.18
CA VAL A 297 2.04 -20.74 6.00
C VAL A 297 3.40 -21.15 5.48
N VAL A 298 4.31 -21.41 6.42
CA VAL A 298 5.66 -21.92 6.15
C VAL A 298 5.72 -23.38 6.56
N ILE A 299 5.92 -24.26 5.59
CA ILE A 299 6.15 -25.69 5.79
C ILE A 299 7.66 -25.89 5.82
N SER A 300 8.17 -26.37 6.95
CA SER A 300 9.59 -26.68 7.15
C SER A 300 9.85 -28.19 7.07
N ASP A 301 11.12 -28.58 7.05
CA ASP A 301 11.58 -29.98 7.09
C ASP A 301 11.10 -30.82 5.89
N LEU A 302 11.08 -30.21 4.70
CA LEU A 302 10.80 -30.92 3.45
C LEU A 302 12.06 -31.56 2.88
N GLU A 303 11.90 -32.74 2.30
CA GLU A 303 12.99 -33.44 1.63
C GLU A 303 13.33 -32.74 0.31
N PRO A 304 14.62 -32.48 0.03
CA PRO A 304 15.02 -31.91 -1.26
C PRO A 304 14.71 -32.88 -2.40
N ARG A 305 14.55 -32.34 -3.62
CA ARG A 305 14.35 -33.14 -4.85
C ARG A 305 13.12 -34.05 -4.80
N THR A 306 12.13 -33.71 -3.97
CA THR A 306 10.93 -34.51 -3.74
C THR A 306 9.67 -33.74 -4.16
N SER A 307 8.71 -34.45 -4.78
CA SER A 307 7.40 -33.91 -5.13
C SER A 307 6.42 -34.04 -3.97
N TYR A 308 5.75 -32.94 -3.66
CA TYR A 308 4.71 -32.86 -2.65
C TYR A 308 3.40 -32.41 -3.28
N VAL A 309 2.30 -32.91 -2.75
CA VAL A 309 0.94 -32.47 -3.06
C VAL A 309 0.37 -31.84 -1.80
N TYR A 310 -0.26 -30.68 -1.93
CA TYR A 310 -0.93 -30.01 -0.81
C TYR A 310 -2.33 -29.55 -1.19
N GLN A 311 -3.19 -29.49 -0.19
CA GLN A 311 -4.57 -29.03 -0.26
C GLN A 311 -4.83 -28.07 0.90
N ILE A 312 -5.59 -27.00 0.63
CA ILE A 312 -5.95 -25.99 1.61
C ILE A 312 -7.43 -26.19 1.96
N LYS A 313 -7.76 -26.27 3.25
CA LYS A 313 -9.12 -26.24 3.76
C LYS A 313 -9.31 -24.98 4.58
N CYS A 314 -10.31 -24.18 4.27
CA CYS A 314 -10.63 -22.98 5.03
C CYS A 314 -11.99 -23.16 5.70
N ARG A 315 -12.11 -22.65 6.92
CA ARG A 315 -13.35 -22.61 7.67
C ARG A 315 -13.64 -21.17 8.10
N ASP A 316 -14.89 -20.76 7.97
CA ASP A 316 -15.37 -19.46 8.41
C ASP A 316 -15.90 -19.51 9.86
N ARG A 317 -16.05 -18.35 10.51
CA ARG A 317 -16.68 -18.18 11.82
C ARG A 317 -18.11 -18.72 11.87
N TRP A 318 -18.82 -18.71 10.73
CA TRP A 318 -20.17 -19.28 10.61
C TRP A 318 -20.19 -20.80 10.36
N GLY A 319 -19.03 -21.46 10.37
CA GLY A 319 -18.92 -22.92 10.21
C GLY A 319 -18.91 -23.40 8.75
N ASN A 320 -18.91 -22.48 7.78
CA ASN A 320 -18.79 -22.82 6.37
C ASN A 320 -17.38 -23.31 6.08
N GLU A 321 -17.25 -24.43 5.38
CA GLU A 321 -15.96 -25.01 5.00
C GLU A 321 -15.82 -25.04 3.48
N VAL A 322 -14.64 -24.68 3.00
CA VAL A 322 -14.29 -24.81 1.59
C VAL A 322 -12.92 -25.45 1.43
N GLU A 323 -12.80 -26.32 0.44
CA GLU A 323 -11.55 -26.98 0.10
C GLU A 323 -11.02 -26.45 -1.23
N SER A 324 -9.70 -26.27 -1.33
CA SER A 324 -9.04 -25.93 -2.58
C SER A 324 -8.83 -27.17 -3.46
N ASN A 325 -8.49 -26.91 -4.71
CA ASN A 325 -7.87 -27.91 -5.58
C ASN A 325 -6.54 -28.41 -5.00
N ASN A 326 -6.10 -29.57 -5.46
CA ASN A 326 -4.78 -30.11 -5.12
C ASN A 326 -3.69 -29.41 -5.93
N PHE A 327 -2.65 -28.96 -5.23
CA PHE A 327 -1.50 -28.30 -5.84
C PHE A 327 -0.25 -29.17 -5.69
N GLY A 328 0.49 -29.33 -6.78
CA GLY A 328 1.75 -30.06 -6.82
C GLY A 328 2.94 -29.10 -6.79
N ILE A 329 3.94 -29.39 -5.97
CA ILE A 329 5.20 -28.64 -5.90
C ILE A 329 6.39 -29.58 -5.94
N TYR A 330 7.44 -29.17 -6.65
CA TYR A 330 8.71 -29.87 -6.67
C TYR A 330 9.74 -29.10 -5.84
N THR A 331 10.29 -29.77 -4.83
CA THR A 331 11.19 -29.15 -3.87
C THR A 331 12.59 -29.00 -4.44
N ALA A 332 13.17 -27.80 -4.32
CA ALA A 332 14.53 -27.54 -4.79
C ALA A 332 15.56 -28.47 -4.12
N SER A 333 16.63 -28.81 -4.86
CA SER A 333 17.77 -29.53 -4.28
C SER A 333 18.67 -28.56 -3.51
N LYS A 334 19.33 -29.08 -2.46
CA LYS A 334 20.42 -28.37 -1.79
C LYS A 334 21.50 -28.00 -2.83
N PRO A 335 21.97 -26.74 -2.91
CA PRO A 335 23.12 -26.42 -3.74
C PRO A 335 24.34 -27.09 -3.12
N VAL A 336 24.83 -28.17 -3.75
CA VAL A 336 26.05 -28.84 -3.28
C VAL A 336 27.24 -28.04 -3.80
N SER A 337 28.12 -27.58 -2.91
CA SER A 337 29.35 -26.91 -3.30
C SER A 337 30.28 -27.90 -4.00
N VAL A 338 30.86 -27.48 -5.13
CA VAL A 338 31.88 -28.28 -5.83
C VAL A 338 33.08 -28.53 -4.90
N PHE A 339 33.42 -27.55 -4.05
CA PHE A 339 34.46 -27.71 -3.06
C PHE A 339 34.11 -28.83 -2.06
N ASP A 340 32.87 -28.90 -1.58
CA ASP A 340 32.45 -29.95 -0.64
C ASP A 340 32.46 -31.33 -1.30
N LEU A 341 32.08 -31.42 -2.58
CA LEU A 341 32.21 -32.66 -3.35
C LEU A 341 33.66 -33.11 -3.45
N ILE A 342 34.57 -32.19 -3.79
CA ILE A 342 36.00 -32.48 -3.89
C ILE A 342 36.59 -32.82 -2.52
N ALA A 343 36.25 -32.06 -1.48
CA ALA A 343 36.74 -32.27 -0.12
C ALA A 343 36.26 -33.61 0.44
N ASN A 344 35.01 -33.99 0.20
CA ASN A 344 34.49 -35.30 0.57
C ASN A 344 35.20 -36.42 -0.20
N ALA A 345 35.39 -36.29 -1.52
CA ALA A 345 36.10 -37.28 -2.31
C ALA A 345 37.57 -37.43 -1.87
N ILE A 346 38.26 -36.32 -1.59
CA ILE A 346 39.63 -36.33 -1.04
C ILE A 346 39.62 -36.94 0.36
N GLY A 347 38.65 -36.61 1.21
CA GLY A 347 38.50 -37.16 2.55
C GLY A 347 38.24 -38.67 2.55
N GLU A 348 37.45 -39.18 1.61
CA GLU A 348 37.22 -40.63 1.42
C GLU A 348 38.50 -41.35 0.97
N VAL A 349 39.24 -40.76 0.02
CA VAL A 349 40.44 -41.39 -0.56
C VAL A 349 41.67 -41.25 0.35
N PHE A 350 41.84 -40.11 1.01
CA PHE A 350 43.02 -39.75 1.79
C PHE A 350 42.75 -39.63 3.30
N GLY A 351 41.54 -39.92 3.77
CA GLY A 351 41.19 -39.83 5.20
C GLY A 351 42.01 -40.74 6.10
N TRP A 352 42.52 -41.86 5.56
CA TRP A 352 43.47 -42.74 6.26
C TRP A 352 44.84 -42.09 6.47
N ALA A 353 45.27 -41.19 5.58
CA ALA A 353 46.55 -40.50 5.68
C ALA A 353 46.48 -39.29 6.62
N LEU A 354 45.27 -38.72 6.79
CA LEU A 354 44.99 -37.58 7.68
C LEU A 354 44.68 -37.99 9.13
N LYS A 355 44.39 -39.27 9.39
CA LYS A 355 44.27 -39.83 10.74
C LYS A 355 45.67 -40.06 11.32
N LYS A 356 46.16 -39.11 12.11
CA LYS A 356 47.39 -39.29 12.90
C LYS A 356 47.11 -39.14 14.38
#